data_AF-A0A8B7BJ72-F1
#
_entry.id   AF-A0A8B7BJ72-F1
#
_cell.length_a   1.000
_cell.length_b   1.000
_cell.length_c   1.000
_cell.angle_alpha   90.00
_cell.angle_beta   90.00
_cell.angle_gamma   90.00
#
_symmetry.space_group_name_H-M   'P 1'
#
loop_
_entity.id
_entity.type
_entity.pdbx_description
1 polymer ?
#
loop_
_entity_poly.entity_id
_entity_poly.type
_entity_poly.pdbx_seq_one_letter_code
_entity_poly.pdbx_strand_id
1 'polypeptide(L)'
;MEVGAVAAMRYVKDGIKAAKLVMEYTQHTLLVGEKASVFAISMGLPGPTNLSSPESIEKWIKWKENSCQPNFRKNVIPAYDCGPYHFSNSASTALENTCRLSKNGIGEGNWSDGNNLSSLESNSKLINLHNHDTISMAVIDKMGHIAVGTSTNGATFKIPGRVGDGPIAGSSAYADDEVGACGATGDGDIMMRFLPCYQVVESMRRGMEPKDAAADAIARIARKYPHFVGAVFALNKIGTHAGACHGWTFQYSVRNPSMDDVEIFTVVP
;
A
#
# COMPACT_ATOMS: atom_id res chain seq x y z
N MET A 1 19.60 6.61 9.86
CA MET A 1 18.58 6.34 8.84
C MET A 1 17.61 7.50 8.88
N GLU A 2 17.59 8.31 7.82
CA GLU A 2 16.71 9.48 7.70
C GLU A 2 15.43 9.07 6.98
N VAL A 3 14.28 9.52 7.46
CA VAL A 3 12.97 9.16 6.89
C VAL A 3 12.04 10.36 6.93
N GLY A 4 11.36 10.62 5.80
CA GLY A 4 10.29 11.60 5.72
C GLY A 4 9.14 11.08 4.88
N ALA A 5 7.93 11.46 5.27
CA ALA A 5 6.71 11.00 4.65
C ALA A 5 5.60 12.06 4.73
N VAL A 6 4.71 12.02 3.74
CA VAL A 6 3.46 12.79 3.75
C VAL A 6 2.30 11.89 3.40
N ALA A 7 1.16 12.04 4.09
CA ALA A 7 -0.04 11.25 3.81
C ALA A 7 -1.28 12.13 3.68
N ALA A 8 -2.23 11.71 2.83
CA ALA A 8 -3.47 12.45 2.58
C ALA A 8 -3.28 13.94 2.22
N MET A 9 -2.11 14.29 1.69
CA MET A 9 -1.77 15.65 1.26
C MET A 9 -2.54 16.01 -0.01
N ARG A 10 -3.05 17.24 -0.07
CA ARG A 10 -3.80 17.76 -1.23
C ARG A 10 -3.06 18.93 -1.87
N TYR A 11 -3.42 19.24 -3.11
CA TYR A 11 -3.03 20.47 -3.82
C TYR A 11 -1.54 20.66 -4.16
N VAL A 12 -0.67 19.73 -3.77
CA VAL A 12 0.76 19.76 -4.07
C VAL A 12 1.08 18.54 -4.94
N LYS A 13 1.56 18.78 -6.17
CA LYS A 13 1.84 17.73 -7.16
C LYS A 13 3.01 16.83 -6.74
N ASP A 14 4.08 17.43 -6.22
CA ASP A 14 5.34 16.74 -5.97
C ASP A 14 5.38 16.10 -4.57
N GLY A 15 4.56 15.05 -4.37
CA GLY A 15 4.43 14.36 -3.08
C GLY A 15 5.76 13.87 -2.49
N ILE A 16 6.62 13.26 -3.31
CA ILE A 16 7.93 12.75 -2.84
C ILE A 16 8.89 13.87 -2.45
N LYS A 17 8.81 15.06 -3.09
CA LYS A 17 9.62 16.21 -2.68
C LYS A 17 9.14 16.75 -1.34
N ALA A 18 7.82 16.77 -1.09
CA ALA A 18 7.28 17.15 0.21
C ALA A 18 7.76 16.18 1.32
N ALA A 19 7.74 14.87 1.06
CA ALA A 19 8.30 13.87 1.98
C ALA A 19 9.80 14.10 2.26
N LYS A 20 10.59 14.41 1.22
CA LYS A 20 12.00 14.80 1.38
C LYS A 20 12.17 16.05 2.26
N LEU A 21 11.31 17.07 2.09
CA LEU A 21 11.36 18.27 2.93
C LEU A 21 11.02 17.97 4.41
N VAL A 22 10.10 17.02 4.68
CA VAL A 22 9.85 16.54 6.05
C VAL A 22 11.11 15.93 6.65
N MET A 23 11.79 15.07 5.87
CA MET A 23 13.04 14.42 6.26
C MET A 23 14.16 15.42 6.58
N GLU A 24 14.36 16.43 5.72
CA GLU A 24 15.50 17.35 5.82
C GLU A 24 15.29 18.51 6.81
N TYR A 25 14.05 18.96 7.02
CA TYR A 25 13.76 20.21 7.71
C TYR A 25 12.84 20.08 8.93
N THR A 26 12.58 18.87 9.39
CA THR A 26 11.81 18.64 10.62
C THR A 26 12.43 17.51 11.45
N GLN A 27 12.12 17.46 12.75
CA GLN A 27 12.44 16.30 13.60
C GLN A 27 11.34 15.22 13.54
N HIS A 28 10.34 15.39 12.66
CA HIS A 28 9.22 14.47 12.52
C HIS A 28 9.39 13.59 11.29
N THR A 29 8.85 12.38 11.35
CA THR A 29 8.91 11.44 10.21
C THR A 29 7.74 11.61 9.25
N LEU A 30 6.55 11.96 9.74
CA LEU A 30 5.32 11.92 8.94
C LEU A 30 4.42 13.13 9.24
N LEU A 31 4.07 13.88 8.19
CA LEU A 31 3.03 14.91 8.25
C LEU A 31 1.81 14.48 7.43
N VAL A 32 0.60 14.87 7.86
CA VAL A 32 -0.63 14.40 7.20
C VAL A 32 -1.63 15.51 6.89
N GLY A 33 -2.48 15.24 5.90
CA GLY A 33 -3.64 16.05 5.56
C GLY A 33 -3.30 17.44 5.02
N GLU A 34 -4.19 18.40 5.26
CA GLU A 34 -4.03 19.77 4.79
C GLU A 34 -2.83 20.48 5.42
N LYS A 35 -2.45 20.12 6.65
CA LYS A 35 -1.27 20.71 7.32
C LYS A 35 0.03 20.28 6.66
N ALA A 36 0.10 19.06 6.10
CA ALA A 36 1.21 18.66 5.24
C ALA A 36 1.30 19.53 3.97
N SER A 37 0.15 19.88 3.36
CA SER A 37 0.12 20.78 2.21
C SER A 37 0.62 22.18 2.55
N VAL A 38 0.17 22.75 3.68
CA VAL A 38 0.61 24.06 4.16
C VAL A 38 2.12 24.06 4.41
N PHE A 39 2.63 23.02 5.07
CA PHE A 39 4.07 22.84 5.26
C PHE A 39 4.82 22.82 3.93
N ALA A 40 4.44 21.93 3.01
CA ALA A 40 5.07 21.79 1.70
C ALA A 40 5.12 23.12 0.91
N ILE A 41 4.02 23.87 0.90
CA ILE A 41 3.94 25.18 0.22
C ILE A 41 4.82 26.21 0.93
N SER A 42 4.82 26.23 2.27
CA SER A 42 5.68 27.14 3.04
C SER A 42 7.17 26.89 2.82
N MET A 43 7.54 25.65 2.45
CA MET A 43 8.89 25.24 2.08
C MET A 43 9.22 25.49 0.60
N GLY A 44 8.33 26.15 -0.15
CA GLY A 44 8.57 26.59 -1.54
C GLY A 44 8.06 25.65 -2.63
N LEU A 45 7.30 24.59 -2.30
CA LEU A 45 6.64 23.78 -3.33
C LEU A 45 5.43 24.52 -3.93
N PRO A 46 5.16 24.37 -5.24
CA PRO A 46 4.03 25.04 -5.89
C PRO A 46 2.69 24.51 -5.37
N GLY A 47 1.75 25.43 -5.15
CA GLY A 47 0.39 25.13 -4.75
C GLY A 47 -0.28 26.33 -4.05
N PRO A 48 -1.58 26.21 -3.71
CA PRO A 48 -2.44 25.06 -3.98
C PRO A 48 -2.86 24.95 -5.45
N THR A 49 -2.78 23.75 -6.04
CA THR A 49 -3.15 23.47 -7.43
C THR A 49 -4.22 22.39 -7.52
N ASN A 50 -5.17 22.52 -8.46
CA ASN A 50 -6.09 21.42 -8.77
C ASN A 50 -5.33 20.31 -9.52
N LEU A 51 -5.24 19.13 -8.91
CA LEU A 51 -4.54 17.98 -9.47
C LEU A 51 -5.44 17.05 -10.33
N SER A 52 -6.73 17.38 -10.45
CA SER A 52 -7.69 16.57 -11.19
C SER A 52 -7.49 16.71 -12.69
N SER A 53 -7.29 15.59 -13.39
CA SER A 53 -7.32 15.54 -14.86
C SER A 53 -8.76 15.42 -15.38
N PRO A 54 -9.04 15.79 -16.64
CA PRO A 54 -10.35 15.53 -17.26
C PRO A 54 -10.80 14.07 -17.14
N GLU A 55 -9.87 13.13 -17.35
CA GLU A 55 -10.12 11.69 -17.20
C GLU A 55 -10.52 11.32 -15.76
N SER A 56 -9.82 11.85 -14.75
CA SER A 56 -10.14 11.57 -13.34
C SER A 56 -11.51 12.12 -12.93
N ILE A 57 -11.90 13.28 -13.49
CA ILE A 57 -13.20 13.90 -13.27
C ILE A 57 -14.30 13.05 -13.90
N GLU A 58 -14.11 12.59 -15.13
CA GLU A 58 -15.08 11.73 -15.82
C GLU A 58 -15.29 10.41 -15.06
N LYS A 59 -14.21 9.76 -14.61
CA LYS A 59 -14.29 8.56 -13.77
C LYS A 59 -15.08 8.82 -12.49
N TRP A 60 -14.83 9.96 -11.84
CA TRP A 60 -15.54 10.35 -10.61
C TRP A 60 -17.02 10.64 -10.84
N ILE A 61 -17.38 11.32 -11.94
CA ILE A 61 -18.78 11.59 -12.29
C ILE A 61 -19.54 10.28 -12.49
N LYS A 62 -19.00 9.36 -13.30
CA LYS A 62 -19.63 8.04 -13.56
C LYS A 62 -19.82 7.24 -12.26
N TRP A 63 -18.82 7.26 -11.38
CA TRP A 63 -18.91 6.58 -10.08
C TRP A 63 -19.98 7.21 -9.17
N LYS A 64 -20.10 8.53 -9.17
CA LYS A 64 -21.12 9.26 -8.40
C LYS A 64 -22.52 9.00 -8.93
N GLU A 65 -22.71 9.00 -10.26
CA GLU A 65 -23.97 8.64 -10.92
C GLU A 65 -24.37 7.19 -10.64
N ASN A 66 -23.39 6.30 -10.46
CA ASN A 66 -23.60 4.92 -10.02
C ASN A 66 -23.75 4.79 -8.49
N SER A 67 -24.33 5.80 -7.82
CA SER A 67 -24.57 5.80 -6.37
C SER A 67 -23.33 5.46 -5.54
N CYS A 68 -22.16 5.94 -5.98
CA CYS A 68 -20.88 5.69 -5.31
C CYS A 68 -20.55 4.19 -5.14
N GLN A 69 -20.84 3.38 -6.15
CA GLN A 69 -20.48 1.96 -6.21
C GLN A 69 -19.49 1.66 -7.35
N PRO A 70 -18.56 0.71 -7.15
CA PRO A 70 -18.30 0.00 -5.90
C PRO A 70 -17.57 0.91 -4.89
N ASN A 71 -17.64 0.60 -3.59
CA ASN A 71 -16.91 1.33 -2.55
C ASN A 71 -16.31 0.42 -1.47
N PHE A 72 -15.48 1.02 -0.61
CA PHE A 72 -14.72 0.32 0.44
C PHE A 72 -15.46 0.23 1.78
N ARG A 73 -16.76 0.58 1.83
CA ARG A 73 -17.55 0.52 3.05
C ARG A 73 -18.08 -0.91 3.24
N LYS A 74 -18.11 -1.40 4.47
CA LYS A 74 -18.69 -2.69 4.85
C LYS A 74 -19.67 -2.52 5.99
N ASN A 75 -20.73 -3.31 6.01
CA ASN A 75 -21.68 -3.39 7.12
C ASN A 75 -22.34 -2.05 7.48
N VAL A 76 -22.54 -1.20 6.48
CA VAL A 76 -23.16 0.12 6.63
C VAL A 76 -24.16 0.38 5.50
N ILE A 77 -25.14 1.22 5.78
CA ILE A 77 -26.17 1.66 4.84
C ILE A 77 -26.03 3.17 4.68
N PRO A 78 -26.06 3.71 3.46
CA PRO A 78 -25.96 5.14 3.24
C PRO A 78 -27.31 5.84 3.50
N ALA A 79 -27.29 7.03 4.09
CA ALA A 79 -28.50 7.85 4.30
C ALA A 79 -29.08 8.42 2.99
N TYR A 80 -28.20 8.73 2.04
CA TYR A 80 -28.45 9.12 0.64
C TYR A 80 -27.38 8.45 -0.24
N ASP A 81 -27.45 8.47 -1.57
CA ASP A 81 -26.54 7.79 -2.51
C ASP A 81 -25.12 7.52 -2.00
N CYS A 82 -24.38 8.57 -1.64
CA CYS A 82 -22.97 8.52 -1.28
C CYS A 82 -22.68 8.69 0.22
N GLY A 83 -23.68 8.53 1.08
CA GLY A 83 -23.61 8.71 2.53
C GLY A 83 -24.31 10.00 3.02
N PRO A 84 -24.13 10.40 4.30
CA PRO A 84 -23.33 9.72 5.34
C PRO A 84 -23.78 8.28 5.59
N TYR A 85 -22.85 7.43 6.02
CA TYR A 85 -23.09 5.99 6.21
C TYR A 85 -23.38 5.69 7.69
N HIS A 86 -24.36 4.83 7.94
CA HIS A 86 -24.76 4.38 9.29
C HIS A 86 -24.64 2.87 9.42
N PHE A 87 -24.49 2.38 10.65
CA PHE A 87 -24.41 0.94 10.91
C PHE A 87 -25.65 0.20 10.40
N SER A 88 -25.43 -0.95 9.77
CA SER A 88 -26.52 -1.89 9.49
C SER A 88 -26.86 -2.66 10.78
N ASN A 89 -28.09 -2.54 11.28
CA ASN A 89 -28.55 -3.24 12.50
C ASN A 89 -28.51 -4.78 12.40
N SER A 90 -28.24 -5.34 11.22
CA SER A 90 -27.99 -6.77 11.01
C SER A 90 -26.56 -7.22 11.34
N ALA A 91 -25.61 -6.29 11.51
CA ALA A 91 -24.21 -6.60 11.82
C ALA A 91 -23.93 -6.70 13.34
N SER A 92 -24.72 -6.01 14.17
CA SER A 92 -24.61 -6.07 15.63
C SER A 92 -25.01 -7.44 16.19
N THR A 93 -26.07 -8.06 15.66
CA THR A 93 -26.53 -9.39 16.05
C THR A 93 -25.53 -10.50 15.69
N ALA A 94 -24.79 -10.36 14.59
CA ALA A 94 -23.76 -11.33 14.21
C ALA A 94 -22.54 -11.28 15.14
N LEU A 95 -22.09 -10.09 15.56
CA LEU A 95 -20.93 -9.94 16.45
C LEU A 95 -21.23 -10.30 17.90
N GLU A 96 -22.45 -10.02 18.37
CA GLU A 96 -22.90 -10.41 19.73
C GLU A 96 -23.00 -11.93 19.89
N ASN A 97 -23.41 -12.66 18.84
CA ASN A 97 -23.52 -14.12 18.88
C ASN A 97 -22.15 -14.81 18.96
N THR A 98 -21.12 -14.25 18.32
CA THR A 98 -19.75 -14.80 18.40
C THR A 98 -19.12 -14.57 19.78
N CYS A 99 -19.41 -13.45 20.45
CA CYS A 99 -18.93 -13.19 21.81
C CYS A 99 -19.70 -13.96 22.91
N ARG A 100 -20.90 -14.46 22.64
CA ARG A 100 -21.67 -15.27 23.62
C ARG A 100 -21.25 -16.74 23.63
N LEU A 101 -20.72 -17.27 22.53
CA LEU A 101 -20.27 -18.66 22.45
C LEU A 101 -18.94 -18.93 23.18
N SER A 102 -18.13 -17.92 23.51
CA SER A 102 -16.90 -18.12 24.29
C SER A 102 -17.10 -18.13 25.82
N LYS A 103 -18.32 -17.83 26.31
CA LYS A 103 -18.61 -17.75 27.75
C LYS A 103 -19.29 -18.97 28.36
N ASN A 104 -19.73 -19.94 27.56
CA ASN A 104 -20.35 -21.16 28.07
C ASN A 104 -19.61 -22.42 27.62
N GLY A 105 -18.73 -22.93 28.49
CA GLY A 105 -18.53 -24.37 28.71
C GLY A 105 -17.80 -25.18 27.63
N ILE A 106 -16.74 -25.86 28.05
CA ILE A 106 -16.14 -27.01 27.36
C ILE A 106 -17.23 -28.07 27.15
N GLY A 107 -17.56 -28.34 25.89
CA GLY A 107 -18.47 -29.41 25.49
C GLY A 107 -18.08 -29.93 24.11
N GLU A 108 -17.65 -31.20 24.05
CA GLU A 108 -17.37 -31.92 22.82
C GLU A 108 -18.66 -32.03 21.98
N GLY A 109 -18.62 -31.53 20.74
CA GLY A 109 -19.75 -31.57 19.82
C GLY A 109 -19.31 -31.43 18.37
N ASN A 110 -19.73 -32.40 17.55
CA ASN A 110 -19.32 -32.63 16.17
C ASN A 110 -19.51 -31.43 15.24
N TRP A 111 -18.48 -31.16 14.43
CA TRP A 111 -18.50 -30.16 13.36
C TRP A 111 -19.30 -30.71 12.17
N SER A 112 -20.53 -30.23 12.01
CA SER A 112 -21.30 -30.41 10.78
C SER A 112 -21.26 -29.11 9.96
N ASP A 113 -20.86 -29.27 8.70
CA ASP A 113 -20.74 -28.24 7.67
C ASP A 113 -21.95 -27.31 7.57
N GLY A 114 -21.68 -26.01 7.67
CA GLY A 114 -22.65 -24.93 7.49
C GLY A 114 -22.10 -23.86 6.56
N ASN A 115 -22.18 -24.14 5.26
CA ASN A 115 -21.97 -23.18 4.18
C ASN A 115 -22.85 -21.94 4.36
N ASN A 116 -22.23 -20.80 4.72
CA ASN A 116 -22.72 -19.46 4.38
C ASN A 116 -21.63 -18.39 4.64
N LEU A 117 -20.46 -18.58 4.02
CA LEU A 117 -19.35 -17.61 4.01
C LEU A 117 -19.22 -16.90 2.64
N SER A 118 -20.31 -16.73 1.90
CA SER A 118 -20.28 -16.19 0.53
C SER A 118 -20.31 -14.65 0.44
N SER A 119 -20.33 -13.92 1.55
CA SER A 119 -20.39 -12.44 1.55
C SER A 119 -19.10 -11.73 1.98
N LEU A 120 -18.05 -12.46 2.36
CA LEU A 120 -16.74 -11.89 2.71
C LEU A 120 -15.76 -11.80 1.52
N GLU A 121 -16.09 -12.42 0.38
CA GLU A 121 -15.20 -12.55 -0.79
C GLU A 121 -15.21 -11.35 -1.75
N SER A 122 -16.05 -10.33 -1.54
CA SER A 122 -16.19 -9.21 -2.51
C SER A 122 -15.04 -8.20 -2.50
N ASN A 123 -14.11 -8.26 -1.53
CA ASN A 123 -13.13 -7.19 -1.35
C ASN A 123 -11.93 -7.26 -2.29
N SER A 124 -11.58 -8.45 -2.80
CA SER A 124 -10.42 -8.63 -3.69
C SER A 124 -10.61 -8.00 -5.07
N LYS A 125 -11.85 -7.62 -5.46
CA LYS A 125 -12.13 -7.01 -6.77
C LYS A 125 -11.81 -5.51 -6.87
N LEU A 126 -11.73 -4.80 -5.74
CA LEU A 126 -11.65 -3.34 -5.72
C LEU A 126 -10.23 -2.82 -6.07
N ILE A 127 -9.19 -3.51 -5.60
CA ILE A 127 -7.80 -3.16 -5.90
C ILE A 127 -7.26 -4.18 -6.91
N ASN A 128 -6.92 -3.70 -8.09
CA ASN A 128 -6.35 -4.47 -9.19
C ASN A 128 -5.31 -3.63 -9.94
N LEU A 129 -4.67 -4.21 -10.96
CA LEU A 129 -3.64 -3.55 -11.76
C LEU A 129 -4.06 -2.17 -12.28
N HIS A 130 -5.34 -2.00 -12.64
CA HIS A 130 -5.88 -0.76 -13.21
C HIS A 130 -6.44 0.22 -12.17
N ASN A 131 -6.43 -0.14 -10.88
CA ASN A 131 -7.08 0.62 -9.80
C ASN A 131 -6.12 1.12 -8.71
N HIS A 132 -4.82 1.00 -8.92
CA HIS A 132 -3.82 1.57 -8.03
C HIS A 132 -2.69 2.18 -8.87
N ASP A 133 -2.23 3.36 -8.47
CA ASP A 133 -1.15 4.10 -9.13
C ASP A 133 -0.06 4.30 -8.09
N THR A 134 0.92 3.41 -8.08
CA THR A 134 2.02 3.42 -7.12
C THR A 134 3.32 3.17 -7.85
N ILE A 135 4.29 4.06 -7.62
CA ILE A 135 5.66 3.88 -8.07
C ILE A 135 6.57 3.85 -6.86
N SER A 136 7.46 2.87 -6.84
CA SER A 136 8.54 2.74 -5.87
C SER A 136 9.87 2.66 -6.62
N MET A 137 10.90 3.31 -6.11
CA MET A 137 12.21 3.37 -6.74
C MET A 137 13.31 3.32 -5.69
N ALA A 138 14.31 2.47 -5.90
CA ALA A 138 15.54 2.44 -5.12
C ALA A 138 16.74 2.82 -6.00
N VAL A 139 17.71 3.49 -5.41
CA VAL A 139 18.96 3.92 -6.06
C VAL A 139 20.12 3.63 -5.12
N ILE A 140 21.22 3.13 -5.68
CA ILE A 140 22.53 3.08 -5.03
C ILE A 140 23.40 4.11 -5.73
N ASP A 141 23.94 5.06 -4.97
CA ASP A 141 24.84 6.07 -5.53
C ASP A 141 26.29 5.57 -5.68
N LYS A 142 27.16 6.39 -6.25
CA LYS A 142 28.58 6.06 -6.47
C LYS A 142 29.38 5.88 -5.17
N MET A 143 28.86 6.35 -4.04
CA MET A 143 29.48 6.22 -2.72
C MET A 143 28.96 4.98 -1.98
N GLY A 144 27.96 4.29 -2.54
CA GLY A 144 27.32 3.12 -1.93
C GLY A 144 26.15 3.46 -1.02
N HIS A 145 25.70 4.72 -0.98
CA HIS A 145 24.51 5.11 -0.22
C HIS A 145 23.24 4.67 -0.96
N ILE A 146 22.29 4.17 -0.18
CA ILE A 146 21.04 3.59 -0.69
C ILE A 146 19.88 4.48 -0.29
N ALA A 147 19.10 4.90 -1.29
CA ALA A 147 17.86 5.63 -1.09
C ALA A 147 16.70 4.87 -1.73
N VAL A 148 15.53 4.94 -1.10
CA VAL A 148 14.29 4.41 -1.66
C VAL A 148 13.13 5.35 -1.38
N GLY A 149 12.17 5.42 -2.30
CA GLY A 149 10.97 6.22 -2.12
C GLY A 149 9.77 5.61 -2.85
N THR A 150 8.59 5.87 -2.29
CA THR A 150 7.30 5.48 -2.87
C THR A 150 6.41 6.71 -3.01
N SER A 151 5.68 6.82 -4.12
CA SER A 151 4.63 7.82 -4.30
C SER A 151 3.39 7.17 -4.89
N THR A 152 2.21 7.59 -4.40
CA THR A 152 0.93 7.03 -4.84
C THR A 152 -0.23 7.99 -4.64
N ASN A 153 -1.22 7.92 -5.54
CA ASN A 153 -2.53 8.54 -5.35
C ASN A 153 -3.47 7.67 -4.49
N GLY A 154 -3.05 6.46 -4.12
CA GLY A 154 -3.83 5.46 -3.38
C GLY A 154 -4.92 4.80 -4.23
N ALA A 155 -5.79 4.04 -3.58
CA ALA A 155 -6.90 3.36 -4.24
C ALA A 155 -7.92 4.37 -4.81
N THR A 156 -8.39 4.12 -6.04
CA THR A 156 -9.47 4.90 -6.67
C THR A 156 -10.74 4.82 -5.84
N PHE A 157 -11.45 5.93 -5.65
CA PHE A 157 -12.69 6.04 -4.84
C PHE A 157 -12.55 5.62 -3.36
N LYS A 158 -11.31 5.65 -2.83
CA LYS A 158 -11.05 5.44 -1.41
C LYS A 158 -11.90 6.36 -0.52
N ILE A 159 -12.19 5.90 0.68
CA ILE A 159 -12.83 6.70 1.72
C ILE A 159 -11.97 7.95 1.97
N PRO A 160 -12.55 9.17 2.03
CA PRO A 160 -11.79 10.37 2.38
C PRO A 160 -11.01 10.18 3.68
N GLY A 161 -9.71 10.48 3.65
CA GLY A 161 -8.80 10.24 4.77
C GLY A 161 -8.09 8.88 4.75
N ARG A 162 -8.44 7.94 3.86
CA ARG A 162 -7.73 6.66 3.72
C ARG A 162 -6.28 6.90 3.32
N VAL A 163 -5.38 6.32 4.12
CA VAL A 163 -3.94 6.25 3.88
C VAL A 163 -3.60 4.78 3.58
N GLY A 164 -2.81 4.55 2.53
CA GLY A 164 -2.30 3.22 2.17
C GLY A 164 -0.92 2.97 2.80
N ASP A 165 -0.19 2.00 2.28
CA ASP A 165 1.17 1.67 2.67
C ASP A 165 2.22 2.69 2.21
N GLY A 166 1.96 3.40 1.10
CA GLY A 166 2.90 4.33 0.46
C GLY A 166 3.69 5.29 1.37
N PRO A 167 3.10 5.92 2.40
CA PRO A 167 3.83 6.79 3.32
C PRO A 167 4.32 6.08 4.60
N ILE A 168 4.17 4.76 4.70
CA ILE A 168 4.53 3.97 5.88
C ILE A 168 5.90 3.31 5.65
N ALA A 169 6.91 3.86 6.32
CA ALA A 169 8.26 3.30 6.31
C ALA A 169 8.25 1.83 6.74
N GLY A 170 8.98 0.98 6.00
CA GLY A 170 8.98 -0.46 6.22
C GLY A 170 7.84 -1.19 5.52
N SER A 171 6.74 -0.51 5.17
CA SER A 171 5.70 -1.11 4.34
C SER A 171 6.02 -0.99 2.87
N SER A 172 5.92 0.22 2.31
CA SER A 172 6.10 0.42 0.87
C SER A 172 7.54 0.64 0.46
N ALA A 173 8.36 1.15 1.36
CA ALA A 173 9.74 1.53 1.10
C ALA A 173 10.57 1.35 2.38
N TYR A 174 11.73 0.72 2.25
CA TYR A 174 12.72 0.61 3.32
C TYR A 174 14.13 0.47 2.73
N ALA A 175 15.11 1.19 3.28
CA ALA A 175 16.50 1.13 2.84
C ALA A 175 17.43 1.18 4.05
N ASP A 176 18.52 0.42 3.95
CA ASP A 176 19.62 0.40 4.90
C ASP A 176 20.93 0.21 4.12
N ASP A 177 21.86 1.16 4.24
CA ASP A 177 23.16 1.16 3.53
C ASP A 177 23.99 -0.12 3.78
N GLU A 178 23.84 -0.75 4.95
CA GLU A 178 24.59 -1.94 5.30
C GLU A 178 24.05 -3.22 4.65
N VAL A 179 22.82 -3.15 4.12
CA VAL A 179 22.06 -4.32 3.66
C VAL A 179 21.53 -4.15 2.23
N GLY A 180 20.67 -3.17 1.99
CA GLY A 180 19.89 -3.04 0.77
C GLY A 180 18.61 -2.22 0.94
N ALA A 181 17.76 -2.27 -0.08
CA ALA A 181 16.46 -1.62 -0.12
C ALA A 181 15.36 -2.54 -0.64
N CYS A 182 14.12 -2.16 -0.34
CA CYS A 182 12.92 -2.73 -0.93
C CYS A 182 11.92 -1.62 -1.26
N GLY A 183 11.22 -1.79 -2.38
CA GLY A 183 10.02 -1.04 -2.73
C GLY A 183 8.84 -1.97 -2.99
N ALA A 184 7.63 -1.52 -2.64
CA ALA A 184 6.40 -2.29 -2.78
C ALA A 184 5.33 -1.55 -3.58
N THR A 185 4.34 -2.31 -4.04
CA THR A 185 3.10 -1.83 -4.64
C THR A 185 1.99 -2.87 -4.46
N GLY A 186 0.72 -2.48 -4.49
CA GLY A 186 -0.42 -3.40 -4.35
C GLY A 186 -1.57 -2.89 -3.49
N ASP A 187 -2.24 -3.83 -2.83
CA ASP A 187 -3.26 -3.56 -1.82
C ASP A 187 -2.61 -2.99 -0.56
N GLY A 188 -2.47 -1.66 -0.54
CA GLY A 188 -1.85 -0.95 0.56
C GLY A 188 -2.49 -1.20 1.93
N ASP A 189 -3.76 -1.60 2.01
CA ASP A 189 -4.41 -1.92 3.30
C ASP A 189 -3.94 -3.29 3.83
N ILE A 190 -3.62 -4.24 2.95
CA ILE A 190 -3.03 -5.53 3.32
C ILE A 190 -1.52 -5.38 3.52
N MET A 191 -0.81 -4.74 2.57
CA MET A 191 0.65 -4.59 2.61
C MET A 191 1.13 -3.95 3.92
N MET A 192 0.47 -2.88 4.38
CA MET A 192 0.85 -2.19 5.63
C MET A 192 0.76 -3.04 6.90
N ARG A 193 0.00 -4.14 6.89
CA ARG A 193 -0.16 -5.02 8.06
C ARG A 193 1.03 -5.96 8.25
N PHE A 194 1.88 -6.10 7.23
CA PHE A 194 3.00 -7.05 7.23
C PHE A 194 4.36 -6.37 7.13
N LEU A 195 4.41 -5.07 6.82
CA LEU A 195 5.67 -4.33 6.62
C LEU A 195 6.63 -5.09 5.69
N PRO A 196 6.21 -5.44 4.46
CA PRO A 196 6.95 -6.37 3.61
C PRO A 196 8.34 -5.87 3.29
N CYS A 197 8.55 -4.57 3.09
CA CYS A 197 9.88 -4.06 2.78
C CYS A 197 10.86 -4.08 3.95
N TYR A 198 10.37 -3.84 5.18
CA TYR A 198 11.17 -4.07 6.37
C TYR A 198 11.54 -5.55 6.48
N GLN A 199 10.58 -6.46 6.28
CA GLN A 199 10.84 -7.89 6.32
C GLN A 199 11.87 -8.32 5.25
N VAL A 200 11.74 -7.84 4.01
CA VAL A 200 12.68 -8.15 2.92
C VAL A 200 14.09 -7.73 3.29
N VAL A 201 14.28 -6.49 3.75
CA VAL A 201 15.61 -5.99 4.14
C VAL A 201 16.15 -6.76 5.34
N GLU A 202 15.34 -7.07 6.35
CA GLU A 202 15.81 -7.87 7.50
C GLU A 202 16.10 -9.34 7.15
N SER A 203 15.39 -9.92 6.20
CA SER A 203 15.71 -11.23 5.65
C SER A 203 17.06 -11.21 4.91
N MET A 204 17.32 -10.17 4.11
CA MET A 204 18.63 -9.97 3.49
C MET A 204 19.73 -9.75 4.52
N ARG A 205 19.45 -9.00 5.61
CA ARG A 205 20.39 -8.84 6.74
C ARG A 205 20.79 -10.17 7.36
N ARG A 206 19.88 -11.15 7.35
CA ARG A 206 20.10 -12.52 7.84
C ARG A 206 20.75 -13.45 6.80
N GLY A 207 21.18 -12.92 5.66
CA GLY A 207 21.89 -13.65 4.62
C GLY A 207 21.01 -14.28 3.55
N MET A 208 19.72 -13.94 3.47
CA MET A 208 18.88 -14.36 2.34
C MET A 208 19.24 -13.55 1.10
N GLU A 209 19.26 -14.20 -0.07
CA GLU A 209 19.38 -13.51 -1.35
C GLU A 209 18.11 -12.68 -1.64
N PRO A 210 18.21 -11.56 -2.40
CA PRO A 210 17.07 -10.69 -2.70
C PRO A 210 15.83 -11.43 -3.23
N LYS A 211 16.05 -12.45 -4.08
CA LYS A 211 14.99 -13.29 -4.64
C LYS A 211 14.22 -14.03 -3.57
N ASP A 212 14.93 -14.69 -2.67
CA ASP A 212 14.32 -15.50 -1.61
C ASP A 212 13.67 -14.62 -0.55
N ALA A 213 14.29 -13.48 -0.22
CA ALA A 213 13.74 -12.50 0.72
C ALA A 213 12.41 -11.91 0.20
N ALA A 214 12.36 -11.51 -1.07
CA ALA A 214 11.15 -11.01 -1.72
C ALA A 214 10.05 -12.08 -1.76
N ALA A 215 10.39 -13.31 -2.16
CA ALA A 215 9.45 -14.41 -2.25
C ALA A 215 8.88 -14.80 -0.88
N ASP A 216 9.72 -14.88 0.17
CA ASP A 216 9.26 -15.16 1.53
C ASP A 216 8.26 -14.11 2.00
N ALA A 217 8.56 -12.81 1.84
CA ALA A 217 7.68 -11.72 2.24
C ALA A 217 6.29 -11.81 1.59
N ILE A 218 6.24 -12.00 0.26
CA ILE A 218 4.97 -12.17 -0.47
C ILE A 218 4.23 -13.43 -0.04
N ALA A 219 4.94 -14.56 0.12
CA ALA A 219 4.33 -15.81 0.57
C ALA A 219 3.73 -15.70 1.99
N ARG A 220 4.33 -14.91 2.89
CA ARG A 220 3.77 -14.68 4.24
C ARG A 220 2.41 -13.99 4.19
N ILE A 221 2.28 -13.00 3.32
CA ILE A 221 1.02 -12.28 3.13
C ILE A 221 -0.01 -13.23 2.50
N ALA A 222 0.37 -13.96 1.44
CA ALA A 222 -0.50 -14.90 0.73
C ALA A 222 -1.10 -15.97 1.66
N ARG A 223 -0.31 -16.49 2.62
CA ARG A 223 -0.79 -17.47 3.61
C ARG A 223 -1.97 -16.96 4.45
N LYS A 224 -2.06 -15.65 4.70
CA LYS A 224 -3.11 -15.05 5.52
C LYS A 224 -4.21 -14.38 4.67
N TYR A 225 -3.85 -13.91 3.47
CA TYR A 225 -4.76 -13.28 2.52
C TYR A 225 -4.56 -13.87 1.12
N PRO A 226 -5.09 -15.07 0.81
CA PRO A 226 -4.80 -15.80 -0.43
C PRO A 226 -5.26 -15.12 -1.74
N HIS A 227 -6.01 -14.02 -1.64
CA HIS A 227 -6.53 -13.27 -2.78
C HIS A 227 -6.04 -11.83 -2.83
N PHE A 228 -5.03 -11.47 -2.03
CA PHE A 228 -4.46 -10.13 -2.09
C PHE A 228 -3.72 -9.91 -3.42
N VAL A 229 -3.55 -8.65 -3.80
CA VAL A 229 -2.72 -8.28 -4.94
C VAL A 229 -1.56 -7.47 -4.40
N GLY A 230 -0.33 -7.82 -4.77
CA GLY A 230 0.84 -7.07 -4.33
C GLY A 230 2.13 -7.56 -4.95
N ALA A 231 3.13 -6.68 -4.92
CA ALA A 231 4.47 -6.97 -5.36
C ALA A 231 5.49 -6.19 -4.55
N VAL A 232 6.70 -6.74 -4.52
CA VAL A 232 7.90 -6.07 -4.01
C VAL A 232 9.05 -6.27 -5.00
N PHE A 233 9.96 -5.31 -5.04
CA PHE A 233 11.33 -5.54 -5.49
C PHE A 233 12.28 -5.44 -4.31
N ALA A 234 13.36 -6.21 -4.35
CA ALA A 234 14.46 -6.21 -3.41
C ALA A 234 15.75 -5.85 -4.16
N LEU A 235 16.63 -5.08 -3.52
CA LEU A 235 17.92 -4.67 -4.01
C LEU A 235 18.92 -4.76 -2.85
N ASN A 236 19.97 -5.58 -2.93
CA ASN A 236 21.02 -5.58 -1.91
C ASN A 236 22.08 -4.50 -2.20
N LYS A 237 22.95 -4.23 -1.22
CA LYS A 237 23.99 -3.19 -1.32
C LYS A 237 25.03 -3.37 -2.43
N ILE A 238 25.15 -4.58 -2.99
CA ILE A 238 26.06 -4.86 -4.11
C ILE A 238 25.36 -4.79 -5.47
N GLY A 239 24.07 -4.43 -5.50
CA GLY A 239 23.31 -4.23 -6.73
C GLY A 239 22.56 -5.46 -7.23
N THR A 240 22.60 -6.61 -6.52
CA THR A 240 21.75 -7.76 -6.85
C THR A 240 20.30 -7.40 -6.55
N HIS A 241 19.41 -7.67 -7.48
CA HIS A 241 18.00 -7.34 -7.35
C HIS A 241 17.10 -8.51 -7.76
N ALA A 242 15.87 -8.52 -7.24
CA ALA A 242 14.84 -9.45 -7.64
C ALA A 242 13.45 -8.87 -7.32
N GLY A 243 12.40 -9.44 -7.91
CA GLY A 243 11.03 -9.13 -7.53
C GLY A 243 10.23 -10.37 -7.18
N ALA A 244 9.16 -10.18 -6.41
CA ALA A 244 8.15 -11.19 -6.12
C ALA A 244 6.77 -10.52 -6.18
N CYS A 245 5.76 -11.25 -6.65
CA CYS A 245 4.40 -10.74 -6.70
C CYS A 245 3.37 -11.84 -6.42
N HIS A 246 2.13 -11.40 -6.20
CA HIS A 246 0.97 -12.25 -6.03
C HIS A 246 -0.25 -11.56 -6.61
N GLY A 247 -1.14 -12.32 -7.26
CA GLY A 247 -2.40 -11.82 -7.82
C GLY A 247 -2.28 -11.05 -9.15
N TRP A 248 -1.06 -10.82 -9.66
CA TRP A 248 -0.82 -10.27 -11.01
C TRP A 248 0.58 -10.66 -11.53
N THR A 249 0.85 -10.30 -12.79
CA THR A 249 2.22 -10.20 -13.31
C THR A 249 2.76 -8.81 -12.99
N PHE A 250 3.92 -8.75 -12.32
CA PHE A 250 4.59 -7.51 -11.97
C PHE A 250 5.77 -7.24 -12.91
N GLN A 251 6.01 -5.98 -13.23
CA GLN A 251 7.19 -5.56 -13.98
C GLN A 251 7.92 -4.46 -13.24
N TYR A 252 9.25 -4.52 -13.27
CA TYR A 252 10.11 -3.45 -12.78
C TYR A 252 11.27 -3.23 -13.73
N SER A 253 11.80 -2.02 -13.72
CA SER A 253 12.89 -1.58 -14.60
C SER A 253 14.19 -1.41 -13.82
N VAL A 254 15.31 -1.79 -14.44
CA VAL A 254 16.64 -1.66 -13.86
C VAL A 254 17.57 -0.98 -14.85
N ARG A 255 18.42 -0.10 -14.33
CA ARG A 255 19.50 0.52 -15.09
C ARG A 255 20.73 0.66 -14.20
N ASN A 256 21.89 0.24 -14.70
CA ASN A 256 23.19 0.45 -14.08
C ASN A 256 24.20 0.92 -15.14
N PRO A 257 25.37 1.48 -14.77
CA PRO A 257 26.32 2.06 -15.73
C PRO A 257 26.87 1.11 -16.80
N SER A 258 26.86 -0.21 -16.57
CA SER A 258 27.33 -1.19 -17.56
C SER A 258 26.28 -1.60 -18.59
N MET A 259 25.03 -1.15 -18.43
CA MET A 259 23.94 -1.44 -19.37
C MET A 259 23.83 -0.34 -20.42
N ASP A 260 23.59 -0.73 -21.67
CA ASP A 260 23.36 0.22 -22.77
C ASP A 260 22.03 0.97 -22.59
N ASP A 261 20.97 0.24 -22.24
CA ASP A 261 19.61 0.77 -22.04
C ASP A 261 18.97 0.21 -20.75
N VAL A 262 17.78 0.68 -20.40
CA VAL A 262 16.97 0.14 -19.31
C VAL A 262 16.49 -1.27 -19.65
N GLU A 263 16.64 -2.20 -18.70
CA GLU A 263 16.07 -3.54 -18.82
C GLU A 263 14.79 -3.66 -18.01
N ILE A 264 13.83 -4.43 -18.54
CA ILE A 264 12.54 -4.69 -17.90
C ILE A 264 12.50 -6.15 -17.44
N PHE A 265 12.31 -6.34 -16.15
CA PHE A 265 12.16 -7.64 -15.52
C PHE A 265 10.69 -7.94 -15.32
N THR A 266 10.25 -9.13 -15.76
CA THR A 266 8.88 -9.60 -15.57
C THR A 266 8.86 -10.69 -14.50
N VAL A 267 8.00 -10.51 -13.50
CA VAL A 267 7.80 -11.42 -12.38
C VAL A 267 6.39 -11.98 -12.50
N VAL A 268 6.29 -13.31 -12.52
CA VAL A 268 5.02 -14.03 -12.53
C VAL A 268 4.60 -14.39 -11.10
N PRO A 269 3.29 -14.41 -10.80
CA PRO A 269 2.77 -14.69 -9.46
C PRO A 269 2.93 -16.16 -9.04
#